data_AF-W7WHY1-F1
#
_entry.id   AF-W7WHY1-F1
#
_cell.length_a   1.000
_cell.length_b   1.000
_cell.length_c   1.000
_cell.angle_alpha   90.00
_cell.angle_beta   90.00
_cell.angle_gamma   90.00
#
_symmetry.space_group_name_H-M   'P 1'
#
loop_
_entity.id
_entity.type
_entity.pdbx_description
1 polymer ?
#
loop_
_entity_poly.entity_id
_entity_poly.type
_entity_poly.pdbx_seq_one_letter_code
_entity_poly.pdbx_strand_id
1 'polypeptide(L)'
;MLGQGGLDGLASALLRGRGFAHKRDISDVVSALSAALPGGTAALGQAVGVGDDCAAIPDGDGGYLLFAIEGFVDDFVQRMPGSPAIAA
;
A
#
# COMPACT_ATOMS: atom_id res chain seq x y z
N MET A 1 -10.53 -28.95 4.63
CA MET A 1 -10.15 -27.91 5.62
C MET A 1 -8.63 -27.94 5.75
N LEU A 2 -7.95 -26.81 5.53
CA LEU A 2 -6.54 -26.70 5.90
C LEU A 2 -6.50 -26.59 7.44
N GLY A 3 -5.81 -27.52 8.11
CA GLY A 3 -5.52 -27.36 9.55
C GLY A 3 -4.57 -26.19 9.79
N GLN A 4 -4.34 -25.79 11.04
CA GLN A 4 -3.46 -24.66 11.40
C GLN A 4 -2.08 -24.71 10.71
N GLY A 5 -1.41 -25.87 10.69
CA GLY A 5 -0.14 -26.02 9.97
C GLY A 5 -0.22 -25.83 8.44
N GLY A 6 -1.40 -26.03 7.84
CA GLY A 6 -1.65 -25.72 6.43
C GLY A 6 -1.85 -24.22 6.18
N LEU A 7 -2.47 -23.51 7.12
CA LEU A 7 -2.61 -22.05 7.06
C LEU A 7 -1.25 -21.36 7.25
N ASP A 8 -0.45 -21.84 8.20
CA ASP A 8 0.90 -21.31 8.44
C ASP A 8 1.83 -21.55 7.23
N GLY A 9 1.71 -22.72 6.60
CA GLY A 9 2.41 -23.05 5.37
C GLY A 9 2.01 -22.13 4.20
N LEU A 10 0.72 -21.86 4.05
CA LEU A 10 0.21 -20.93 3.05
C LEU A 10 0.69 -19.49 3.31
N ALA A 11 0.59 -19.00 4.54
CA ALA A 11 1.05 -17.68 4.93
C ALA A 11 2.55 -17.50 4.65
N SER A 12 3.36 -18.50 5.01
CA SER A 12 4.81 -18.51 4.73
C SER A 12 5.12 -18.50 3.23
N ALA A 13 4.33 -19.22 2.42
CA ALA A 13 4.48 -19.22 0.97
C ALA A 13 4.13 -17.84 0.36
N LEU A 14 3.06 -17.20 0.85
CA LEU A 14 2.65 -15.87 0.41
C LEU A 14 3.68 -14.79 0.78
N LEU A 15 4.17 -14.78 2.02
CA LEU A 15 5.17 -13.81 2.49
C LEU A 15 6.50 -13.90 1.72
N ARG A 16 6.89 -15.10 1.29
CA ARG A 16 8.08 -15.31 0.43
C ARG A 16 7.80 -15.07 -1.05
N GLY A 17 6.54 -15.00 -1.45
CA GLY A 17 6.14 -14.75 -2.83
C GLY A 17 6.55 -13.36 -3.29
N ARG A 18 6.80 -13.21 -4.59
CA ARG A 18 7.20 -11.92 -5.18
C ARG A 18 6.20 -10.80 -4.86
N GLY A 19 4.91 -11.12 -4.73
CA GLY A 19 3.84 -10.16 -4.42
C GLY A 19 3.92 -9.48 -3.05
N PHE A 20 4.61 -10.08 -2.07
CA PHE A 20 4.83 -9.50 -0.74
C PHE A 20 6.29 -9.13 -0.50
N ALA A 21 7.23 -9.80 -1.18
CA ALA A 21 8.65 -9.55 -0.99
C ALA A 21 9.02 -8.08 -1.22
N HIS A 22 8.48 -7.44 -2.27
CA HIS A 22 8.75 -6.04 -2.62
C HIS A 22 8.01 -5.02 -1.74
N LYS A 23 7.03 -5.44 -0.93
CA LYS A 23 6.29 -4.55 -0.02
C LYS A 23 7.03 -4.30 1.29
N ARG A 24 8.07 -5.09 1.60
CA ARG A 24 8.93 -4.86 2.78
C ARG A 24 9.66 -3.52 2.70
N ASP A 25 10.13 -3.16 1.50
CA ASP A 25 10.89 -1.94 1.26
C ASP A 25 10.04 -0.67 1.50
N ILE A 26 8.71 -0.76 1.44
CA ILE A 26 7.80 0.37 1.70
C ILE A 26 7.94 0.87 3.15
N SER A 27 8.11 -0.03 4.12
CA SER A 27 8.25 0.37 5.54
C SER A 27 9.54 1.15 5.78
N ASP A 28 10.61 0.77 5.09
CA ASP A 28 11.90 1.45 5.17
C ASP A 28 11.83 2.83 4.49
N VAL A 29 11.15 2.92 3.33
CA VAL A 29 10.91 4.18 2.63
C VAL A 29 10.03 5.13 3.45
N VAL A 30 8.97 4.64 4.09
CA VAL A 30 8.10 5.44 4.98
C VAL A 30 8.90 5.98 6.18
N SER A 31 9.80 5.18 6.74
CA SER A 31 10.70 5.61 7.82
C SER A 31 11.68 6.69 7.35
N ALA A 32 12.29 6.51 6.18
CA ALA A 32 13.19 7.50 5.58
C ALA A 32 12.47 8.81 5.27
N LEU A 33 11.26 8.75 4.71
CA LEU A 33 10.42 9.91 4.43
C LEU A 33 10.04 10.65 5.71
N SER A 34 9.65 9.92 6.76
CA SER A 34 9.35 10.50 8.07
C SER A 34 10.54 11.26 8.65
N ALA A 35 11.76 10.76 8.50
CA ALA A 35 12.97 11.43 8.98
C ALA A 35 13.35 12.67 8.16
N ALA A 36 12.99 12.70 6.88
CA ALA A 36 13.30 13.80 5.96
C ALA A 36 12.28 14.95 5.99
N LEU A 37 11.07 14.72 6.48
CA LEU A 37 10.01 15.74 6.52
C LEU A 37 10.29 16.82 7.57
N PRO A 38 10.13 18.12 7.23
CA PRO A 38 10.17 19.20 8.21
C PRO A 38 9.03 19.01 9.24
N GLY A 39 9.38 18.66 10.48
CA GLY A 39 8.40 18.32 11.53
C GLY A 39 8.20 16.81 11.76
N GLY A 40 8.96 15.94 11.08
CA GLY A 40 8.97 14.49 11.33
C GLY A 40 7.62 13.82 11.04
N THR A 41 7.30 12.75 11.78
CA THR A 41 6.00 12.08 11.69
C THR A 41 4.82 12.97 12.10
N ALA A 42 5.04 14.08 12.81
CA ALA A 42 3.97 15.02 13.13
C ALA A 42 3.49 15.79 11.88
N ALA A 43 4.34 15.92 10.84
CA ALA A 43 3.95 16.44 9.54
C ALA A 43 3.11 15.44 8.73
N LEU A 44 3.06 14.16 9.14
CA LEU A 44 2.12 13.16 8.61
C LEU A 44 0.71 13.31 9.20
N GLY A 45 0.43 14.38 9.94
CA GLY A 45 -0.90 14.78 10.43
C GLY A 45 -1.88 15.19 9.32
N GLN A 46 -1.85 14.47 8.20
CA GLN A 46 -2.97 14.37 7.27
C GLN A 46 -4.10 13.64 7.99
N ALA A 47 -5.36 13.96 7.68
CA ALA A 47 -6.53 13.27 8.21
C ALA A 47 -6.66 11.88 7.57
N VAL A 48 -5.65 11.02 7.71
CA VAL A 48 -5.74 9.62 7.30
C VAL A 48 -6.41 8.88 8.45
N GLY A 49 -7.67 8.50 8.23
CA GLY A 49 -8.41 7.65 9.16
C GLY A 49 -7.64 6.34 9.38
N VAL A 50 -7.80 5.74 10.56
CA VAL A 50 -7.13 4.46 10.87
C VAL A 50 -7.65 3.39 9.90
N GLY A 51 -6.81 2.99 8.93
CA GLY A 51 -7.08 1.93 7.95
C GLY A 51 -7.26 2.36 6.48
N ASP A 52 -6.94 3.60 6.12
CA ASP A 52 -7.31 4.14 4.79
C ASP A 52 -6.27 3.85 3.68
N ASP A 53 -6.78 3.62 2.46
CA ASP A 53 -6.02 3.28 1.24
C ASP A 53 -5.52 4.53 0.49
N CYS A 54 -5.88 5.72 0.97
CA CYS A 54 -5.63 6.99 0.30
C CYS A 54 -5.27 8.12 1.26
N ALA A 55 -4.56 9.13 0.76
CA ALA A 55 -4.35 10.38 1.47
C ALA A 55 -5.56 11.30 1.29
N ALA A 56 -6.13 11.79 2.40
CA ALA A 56 -7.19 12.80 2.40
C ALA A 56 -6.59 14.21 2.51
N ILE A 57 -6.69 14.99 1.44
CA ILE A 57 -6.11 16.34 1.32
C ILE A 57 -7.25 17.36 1.35
N PRO A 58 -7.29 18.31 2.29
CA PRO A 58 -8.34 19.34 2.34
C PRO A 58 -8.42 20.13 1.03
N ASP A 59 -9.63 20.31 0.49
CA ASP A 59 -9.84 21.05 -0.78
C ASP A 59 -9.99 22.57 -0.61
N GLY A 60 -10.24 23.04 0.63
CA GLY A 60 -10.45 24.44 0.97
C GLY A 60 -11.92 24.87 1.01
N ASP A 61 -12.85 24.03 0.55
CA ASP A 61 -14.30 24.29 0.48
C ASP A 61 -15.10 23.49 1.53
N GLY A 62 -14.39 22.87 2.48
CA GLY A 62 -14.97 22.03 3.53
C GLY A 62 -15.02 20.54 3.17
N GLY A 63 -14.42 20.14 2.05
CA GLY A 63 -14.26 18.75 1.61
C GLY A 63 -12.79 18.29 1.60
N TYR A 64 -12.57 17.12 1.00
CA TYR A 64 -11.25 16.51 0.84
C TYR A 64 -11.12 15.88 -0.56
N LEU A 65 -9.95 16.02 -1.16
CA LEU A 65 -9.48 15.22 -2.28
C LEU A 65 -8.85 13.93 -1.75
N LEU A 66 -9.20 12.79 -2.33
CA LEU A 66 -8.61 11.50 -1.98
C LEU A 66 -7.59 11.11 -3.04
N PHE A 67 -6.34 10.86 -2.62
CA PHE A 67 -5.25 10.46 -3.50
C PHE A 67 -4.71 9.09 -3.10
N ALA A 68 -4.92 8.10 -3.96
CA ALA A 68 -4.39 6.74 -3.82
C ALA A 68 -3.42 6.45 -4.96
N ILE A 69 -2.42 5.62 -4.70
CA ILE A 69 -1.53 5.07 -5.72
C ILE A 69 -1.39 3.57 -5.50
N GLU A 70 -1.44 2.79 -6.58
CA GLU A 70 -1.20 1.36 -6.54
C GLU A 70 -0.16 0.94 -7.57
N GLY A 71 0.66 -0.04 -7.19
CA GLY A 71 1.66 -0.64 -8.07
C GLY A 71 1.26 -2.05 -8.45
N PHE A 72 1.29 -2.36 -9.75
CA PHE A 72 1.11 -3.71 -10.26
C PHE A 72 2.45 -4.35 -10.61
N VAL A 73 2.56 -5.66 -10.40
CA VAL A 73 3.72 -6.43 -10.89
C VAL A 73 3.63 -6.60 -12.41
N ASP A 74 4.75 -6.43 -13.12
CA ASP A 74 4.76 -6.42 -14.60
C ASP A 74 4.11 -7.67 -15.21
N ASP A 75 4.47 -8.87 -14.72
CA ASP A 75 3.86 -10.13 -15.19
C ASP A 75 2.32 -10.15 -15.10
N PHE A 76 1.74 -9.44 -14.13
CA PHE A 76 0.28 -9.34 -13.96
C PHE A 76 -0.32 -8.42 -15.02
N VAL A 77 0.33 -7.27 -15.27
CA VAL A 77 -0.05 -6.33 -16.34
C VAL A 77 0.02 -7.01 -17.71
N GLN A 78 1.11 -7.71 -18.00
CA GLN A 78 1.29 -8.41 -19.28
C GLN A 78 0.26 -9.53 -19.51
N ARG A 79 -0.16 -10.22 -18.43
CA ARG A 79 -1.16 -11.30 -18.52
C ARG A 79 -2.59 -10.78 -18.60
N MET A 80 -2.86 -9.57 -18.10
CA MET A 80 -4.20 -9.00 -18.05
C MET A 80 -4.24 -7.53 -18.48
N PRO A 81 -3.75 -7.19 -19.68
CA PRO A 81 -3.54 -5.81 -20.10
C PRO A 81 -4.83 -4.97 -20.22
N GLY A 82 -6.00 -5.62 -20.34
CA GLY A 82 -7.32 -4.96 -20.39
C GLY A 82 -8.15 -5.11 -19.10
N SER A 83 -7.55 -5.57 -18.00
CA SER A 83 -8.27 -5.69 -16.73
C SER A 83 -8.73 -4.30 -16.26
N PRO A 84 -9.99 -4.14 -15.83
CA PRO A 84 -10.46 -2.88 -15.23
C PRO A 84 -9.61 -2.43 -14.04
N ALA A 85 -8.98 -3.37 -13.33
CA ALA A 85 -8.10 -3.07 -12.21
C ALA A 85 -6.80 -2.38 -12.62
N ILE A 86 -6.31 -2.57 -13.86
CA ILE A 86 -5.07 -1.95 -14.34
C ILE A 86 -5.32 -0.58 -14.99
N ALA A 87 -6.57 -0.31 -15.38
CA ALA A 87 -6.94 0.90 -16.14
C ALA A 87 -7.52 2.03 -15.26
N ALA A 88 -7.61 1.82 -13.95
CA ALA A 88 -8.05 2.81 -12.96
C ALA A 88 -6.89 3.73 -12.55
#